data_AF-A0A011QEE3-F1
#
_entry.id   AF-A0A011QEE3-F1
#
_cell.length_a   1.000
_cell.length_b   1.000
_cell.length_c   1.000
_cell.angle_alpha   90.00
_cell.angle_beta   90.00
_cell.angle_gamma   90.00
#
_symmetry.space_group_name_H-M   'P 1'
#
loop_
_entity.id
_entity.type
_entity.pdbx_description
1 polymer ?
#
loop_
_entity_poly.entity_id
_entity_poly.type
_entity_poly.pdbx_seq_one_letter_code
_entity_poly.pdbx_strand_id
1 'polypeptide(L)' 'MTKLEAAAHPEANRVALIVRRIIRADSGEVVRAIIGDKVVDRQTDESEDDFMARSKVEALAGTHRRPARMILLSEQDVAL' A
#
# COMPACT_ATOMS: atom_id res chain seq x y z
N MET A 1 28.98 15.14 -0.67
CA MET A 1 27.70 15.86 -0.83
C MET A 1 27.79 17.17 -0.06
N THR A 2 27.54 18.28 -0.73
CA THR A 2 27.55 19.62 -0.13
C THR A 2 26.20 19.91 0.56
N LYS A 3 26.17 20.82 1.54
CA LYS A 3 24.92 21.23 2.23
C LYS A 3 23.83 21.71 1.26
N LEU A 4 24.20 22.22 0.09
CA LEU A 4 23.27 22.71 -0.92
C LEU A 4 22.49 21.58 -1.61
N GLU A 5 23.13 20.44 -1.88
CA GLU A 5 22.50 19.27 -2.53
C GLU A 5 21.46 18.60 -1.62
N ALA A 6 21.71 18.61 -0.30
CA ALA A 6 20.77 18.10 0.70
C ALA A 6 19.53 18.99 0.89
N ALA A 7 19.67 20.31 0.69
CA ALA A 7 18.56 21.25 0.80
C ALA A 7 17.58 21.19 -0.39
N ALA A 8 18.00 20.65 -1.53
CA ALA A 8 17.17 20.52 -2.73
C ALA A 8 16.10 19.42 -2.62
N HIS A 9 16.23 18.48 -1.68
CA HIS A 9 15.30 17.38 -1.48
C HIS A 9 15.00 17.18 0.01
N PRO A 10 14.20 18.07 0.64
CA PRO A 10 13.80 17.89 2.02
C PRO A 10 13.07 16.53 2.16
N GLU A 11 13.64 15.61 2.94
CA GLU A 11 13.05 14.28 3.21
C GLU A 11 11.59 14.38 3.69
N ALA A 12 11.23 15.48 4.33
CA ALA A 12 9.88 15.78 4.80
C ALA A 12 8.79 15.85 3.71
N ASN A 13 9.16 16.06 2.43
CA ASN A 13 8.21 16.18 1.32
C ASN A 13 8.12 14.91 0.45
N ARG A 14 8.59 13.75 0.93
CA ARG A 14 8.53 12.49 0.18
C ARG A 14 7.27 11.69 0.52
N VAL A 15 6.55 11.27 -0.52
CA VAL A 15 5.48 10.27 -0.41
C VAL A 15 6.14 8.90 -0.31
N ALA A 16 5.98 8.20 0.82
CA ALA A 16 6.52 6.84 1.00
C ALA A 16 5.58 5.75 0.48
N LEU A 17 4.27 6.00 0.50
CA LEU A 17 3.23 5.02 0.14
C LEU A 17 2.04 5.69 -0.53
N ILE A 18 1.56 5.08 -1.60
CA ILE A 18 0.31 5.39 -2.27
C ILE A 18 -0.64 4.22 -2.07
N VAL A 19 -1.80 4.47 -1.46
CA VAL A 19 -2.84 3.47 -1.24
C VAL A 19 -4.00 3.73 -2.20
N ARG A 20 -4.44 2.71 -2.93
CA ARG A 20 -5.60 2.79 -3.83
C ARG A 20 -6.57 1.67 -3.50
N ARG A 21 -7.79 2.02 -3.07
CA ARG A 21 -8.91 1.09 -2.94
C ARG A 21 -9.77 1.18 -4.20
N ILE A 22 -10.04 0.05 -4.84
CA ILE A 22 -11.03 -0.04 -5.91
C ILE A 22 -12.39 -0.29 -5.25
N ILE A 23 -13.37 0.57 -5.56
CA ILE A 23 -14.73 0.48 -5.01
C ILE A 23 -15.71 0.56 -6.18
N ARG A 24 -16.63 -0.40 -6.22
CA ARG A 24 -17.80 -0.51 -7.09
C ARG A 24 -19.05 -0.58 -6.22
N ALA A 25 -20.23 -0.50 -6.84
CA ALA A 25 -21.51 -0.52 -6.13
C ALA A 25 -21.70 -1.79 -5.26
N ASP A 26 -21.05 -2.88 -5.62
CA ASP A 26 -21.09 -4.20 -4.98
C ASP A 26 -19.76 -4.59 -4.31
N SER A 27 -18.80 -3.67 -4.20
CA SER A 27 -17.53 -3.96 -3.53
C SER A 27 -17.77 -4.17 -2.03
N GLY A 28 -17.44 -5.37 -1.57
CA GLY A 28 -17.47 -5.74 -0.16
C GLY A 28 -16.22 -5.31 0.61
N GLU A 29 -15.92 -6.09 1.64
CA GLU A 29 -14.71 -5.91 2.44
C GLU A 29 -13.45 -6.11 1.60
N VAL A 30 -12.39 -5.39 1.99
CA VAL A 30 -11.08 -5.58 1.38
C VAL A 30 -10.49 -6.91 1.84
N VAL A 31 -10.17 -7.78 0.88
CA VAL A 31 -9.59 -9.11 1.16
C VAL A 31 -8.20 -9.30 0.58
N ARG A 32 -7.75 -8.41 -0.30
CA ARG A 32 -6.45 -8.53 -0.99
C ARG A 32 -5.73 -7.20 -1.13
N ALA A 33 -4.42 -7.23 -0.93
CA ALA A 33 -3.51 -6.13 -1.17
C ALA A 33 -2.43 -6.55 -2.17
N ILE A 34 -2.26 -5.78 -3.25
CA ILE A 34 -1.18 -5.94 -4.23
C ILE A 34 -0.13 -4.86 -3.96
N ILE A 35 1.11 -5.29 -3.70
CA ILE A 35 2.26 -4.46 -3.35
C ILE A 35 3.39 -4.77 -4.33
N GLY A 36 3.50 -3.99 -5.41
CA GLY A 36 4.37 -4.37 -6.53
C GLY A 36 3.96 -5.74 -7.09
N ASP A 37 4.87 -6.71 -7.06
CA ASP A 37 4.61 -8.09 -7.49
C ASP A 37 4.14 -9.00 -6.33
N LYS A 38 4.09 -8.48 -5.09
CA LYS A 38 3.64 -9.24 -3.91
C LYS A 38 2.13 -9.14 -3.77
N VAL A 39 1.48 -10.29 -3.57
CA VAL A 39 0.08 -10.38 -3.18
C VAL A 39 0.01 -10.77 -1.71
N VAL A 40 -0.82 -10.05 -0.94
CA VAL A 40 -1.10 -10.34 0.46
C VAL A 40 -2.61 -10.51 0.59
N ASP A 41 -3.04 -11.67 1.08
CA ASP A 41 -4.43 -11.97 1.34
C ASP A 41 -4.77 -11.72 2.81
N ARG A 42 -6.03 -11.33 3.06
CA ARG A 42 -6.60 -11.21 4.39
C ARG A 42 -6.79 -12.60 5.00
N GLN A 43 -6.42 -12.77 6.25
CA GLN A 43 -6.67 -14.01 6.97
C GLN A 43 -8.15 -14.10 7.38
N THR A 44 -8.68 -15.32 7.54
CA THR A 44 -10.11 -15.54 7.81
C THR A 44 -10.64 -14.78 9.03
N ASP A 45 -9.85 -14.70 10.10
CA ASP A 45 -10.25 -14.08 11.36
C ASP A 45 -9.65 -12.67 11.57
N GLU A 46 -9.04 -12.11 10.52
CA GLU A 46 -8.43 -10.79 10.56
C GLU A 46 -9.44 -9.71 10.16
N SER A 47 -9.53 -8.65 10.97
CA SER A 47 -10.38 -7.50 10.62
C SER A 47 -9.85 -6.78 9.38
N GLU A 48 -10.71 -6.06 8.65
CA GLU A 48 -10.26 -5.25 7.51
C GLU A 48 -9.20 -4.22 7.93
N ASP A 49 -9.37 -3.59 9.10
CA ASP A 49 -8.43 -2.58 9.61
C ASP A 49 -7.06 -3.19 9.95
N ASP A 50 -7.03 -4.34 10.61
CA ASP A 50 -5.78 -5.04 10.94
C ASP A 50 -5.05 -5.49 9.67
N PHE A 51 -5.81 -6.00 8.69
CA PHE A 51 -5.29 -6.37 7.38
C PHE A 51 -4.66 -5.18 6.65
N MET A 52 -5.36 -4.04 6.61
CA MET A 52 -4.84 -2.82 5.99
C MET A 52 -3.59 -2.31 6.71
N ALA A 53 -3.57 -2.37 8.05
CA ALA A 53 -2.41 -1.97 8.84
C ALA A 53 -1.19 -2.85 8.56
N ARG A 54 -1.35 -4.17 8.57
CA ARG A 54 -0.29 -5.13 8.24
C ARG A 54 0.22 -4.96 6.81
N SER A 55 -0.68 -4.80 5.85
CA SER A 55 -0.32 -4.58 4.44
C SER A 55 0.42 -3.26 4.23
N LYS A 56 0.07 -2.22 4.99
CA LYS A 56 0.79 -0.94 4.99
C LYS A 56 2.23 -1.09 5.50
N VAL A 57 2.44 -1.82 6.59
CA VAL A 57 3.77 -2.11 7.15
C VAL A 57 4.63 -2.86 6.13
N GLU A 58 4.06 -3.89 5.51
CA GLU A 58 4.71 -4.65 4.44
C GLU A 58 5.13 -3.76 3.26
N ALA A 59 4.22 -2.89 2.80
CA ALA A 59 4.50 -2.00 1.68
C ALA A 59 5.63 -1.01 2.00
N LEU A 60 5.70 -0.50 3.23
CA LEU A 60 6.75 0.41 3.68
C LEU A 60 8.11 -0.27 3.85
N ALA A 61 8.13 -1.57 4.20
CA ALA A 61 9.38 -2.33 4.32
C ALA A 61 10.09 -2.50 2.97
N GLY A 62 9.35 -2.50 1.85
CA GLY A 62 9.91 -2.69 0.51
C GLY A 62 10.49 -1.44 -0.17
N THR A 63 10.40 -0.24 0.44
CA THR A 63 10.74 1.02 -0.24
C THR A 63 12.12 1.56 0.12
N HIS A 64 13.05 1.54 -0.85
CA HIS A 64 14.33 2.26 -0.72
C HIS A 64 14.49 3.44 -1.70
N ARG A 65 13.71 3.53 -2.80
CA ARG A 65 13.90 4.58 -3.83
C ARG A 65 12.65 5.11 -4.56
N ARG A 66 11.47 4.52 -4.37
CA ARG A 66 10.19 4.99 -4.94
C ARG A 66 9.09 4.84 -3.90
N PRO A 67 8.03 5.66 -3.94
CA PRO A 67 6.84 5.40 -3.15
C PRO A 67 6.33 3.98 -3.46
N ALA A 68 6.01 3.19 -2.43
CA ALA A 68 5.30 1.93 -2.63
C ALA A 68 3.90 2.22 -3.16
N ARG A 69 3.37 1.29 -3.96
CA ARG A 69 1.98 1.32 -4.39
C ARG A 69 1.28 0.08 -3.84
N MET A 70 0.25 0.32 -3.04
CA MET A 70 -0.62 -0.73 -2.51
C MET A 70 -2.00 -0.59 -3.13
N ILE A 71 -2.47 -1.65 -3.80
CA ILE A 71 -3.83 -1.72 -4.37
C ILE A 71 -4.66 -2.64 -3.49
N LEU A 72 -5.71 -2.12 -2.89
CA LEU A 72 -6.67 -2.85 -2.07
C LEU A 72 -7.85 -3.27 -2.96
N LEU A 73 -8.14 -4.56 -2.96
CA LEU A 73 -9.21 -5.20 -3.73
C LEU A 73 -10.22 -5.84 -2.79
N SER A 74 -11.50 -5.63 -3.11
CA SER A 74 -12.59 -6.40 -2.51
C SER A 74 -12.63 -7.81 -3.10
N GLU A 75 -13.35 -8.73 -2.46
CA GLU A 75 -13.52 -10.10 -2.95
C GLU A 75 -14.02 -10.14 -4.41
N GLN A 76 -14.93 -9.23 -4.76
CA GLN A 76 -15.51 -9.09 -6.09
C GLN A 76 -14.51 -8.57 -7.15
N ASP A 77 -13.43 -7.92 -6.70
CA ASP A 77 -12.44 -7.27 -7.57
C ASP A 77 -11.13 -8.07 -7.69
N VAL A 78 -11.01 -9.20 -7.00
CA VAL A 78 -9.80 -10.05 -6.99
C VAL A 78 -9.50 -10.67 -8.36
N ALA A 79 -10.51 -10.85 -9.21
CA ALA A 79 -10.41 -11.53 -10.51
C ALA A 79 -10.14 -10.58 -11.71
N LEU A 80 -9.88 -9.30 -11.45
CA LEU A 80 -9.57 -8.29 -12.47
C LEU A 80 -8.09 -8.30 -12.87
#